data_AF-A0A920DFU9-F1
#
_entry.id   AF-A0A920DFU9-F1
#
_cell.length_a   1.000
_cell.length_b   1.000
_cell.length_c   1.000
_cell.angle_alpha   90.00
_cell.angle_beta   90.00
_cell.angle_gamma   90.00
#
_symmetry.space_group_name_H-M   'P 1'
#
loop_
_entity.id
_entity.type
_entity.pdbx_description
1 polymer ?
#
loop_
_entity_poly.entity_id
_entity_poly.type
_entity_poly.pdbx_seq_one_letter_code
_entity_poly.pdbx_strand_id
1 'polypeptide(L)'
;MLYWIAMLTMLIDHIGAIFYQDQGIFRIIGRLAFPIYAFSTYLGYKYTRNMKRYTYRLLLLAIISQIPFMLAFQHSNLNVIWTLLSSLLVLQLLDKSQSGISKVLIVMISGILMELSTMDYGIYGLFLILIFRYTEGMVMVGAHLLLNIADMVVSELQIWSTLATVYIAFLMDKGASFRSTVPRWLWVSFYPLHLAVLAVIRIV
;
A
#
# COMPACT_ATOMS: atom_id res chain seq x y z
N MET A 1 0.13 -9.40 -14.83
CA MET A 1 0.80 -10.29 -13.85
C MET A 1 0.99 -9.65 -12.48
N LEU A 2 1.63 -8.47 -12.37
CA LEU A 2 1.94 -7.81 -11.09
C LEU A 2 0.74 -7.70 -10.11
N TYR A 3 -0.42 -7.32 -10.63
CA TYR A 3 -1.67 -7.17 -9.87
C TYR A 3 -2.20 -8.51 -9.30
N TRP A 4 -2.03 -9.61 -10.03
CA TRP A 4 -2.39 -10.93 -9.52
C TRP A 4 -1.50 -11.34 -8.35
N ILE A 5 -0.20 -11.07 -8.45
CA ILE A 5 0.77 -11.34 -7.37
C ILE A 5 0.33 -10.58 -6.12
N ALA A 6 0.04 -9.28 -6.23
CA ALA A 6 -0.38 -8.46 -5.09
C ALA A 6 -1.66 -8.98 -4.40
N MET A 7 -2.65 -9.41 -5.17
CA MET A 7 -3.88 -10.00 -4.62
C MET A 7 -3.59 -11.31 -3.88
N LEU A 8 -2.84 -12.22 -4.50
CA LEU A 8 -2.53 -13.52 -3.91
C LEU A 8 -1.67 -13.38 -2.66
N THR A 9 -0.62 -12.57 -2.69
CA THR A 9 0.25 -12.36 -1.53
C THR A 9 -0.50 -11.68 -0.39
N MET A 10 -1.40 -10.73 -0.67
CA MET A 10 -2.26 -10.11 0.34
C MET A 10 -3.23 -11.12 0.97
N LEU A 11 -3.81 -12.01 0.17
CA LEU A 11 -4.69 -13.07 0.71
C LEU A 11 -3.92 -14.00 1.65
N ILE A 12 -2.72 -14.44 1.22
CA ILE A 12 -1.83 -15.27 2.04
C ILE A 12 -1.47 -14.54 3.35
N ASP A 13 -1.16 -13.23 3.26
CA ASP A 13 -0.84 -12.40 4.42
C ASP A 13 -1.95 -12.39 5.47
N HIS A 14 -3.18 -12.13 5.03
CA HIS A 14 -4.33 -12.02 5.90
C HIS A 14 -4.75 -13.38 6.47
N ILE A 15 -4.70 -14.45 5.67
CA ILE A 15 -4.91 -15.82 6.18
C ILE A 15 -3.90 -16.13 7.30
N GLY A 16 -2.63 -15.81 7.08
CA GLY A 16 -1.58 -16.00 8.08
C GLY A 16 -1.82 -15.20 9.35
N ALA A 17 -2.09 -13.91 9.22
CA ALA A 17 -2.33 -13.03 10.37
C ALA A 17 -3.58 -13.39 11.18
N ILE A 18 -4.59 -13.96 10.53
CA ILE A 18 -5.85 -14.30 11.19
C ILE A 18 -5.82 -15.70 11.80
N PHE A 19 -5.34 -16.71 11.06
CA PHE A 19 -5.46 -18.12 11.43
C PHE A 19 -4.14 -18.80 11.82
N TYR A 20 -2.99 -18.26 11.41
CA TYR A 20 -1.67 -18.89 11.60
C TYR A 20 -0.65 -17.90 12.16
N GLN A 21 -0.97 -17.26 13.29
CA GLN A 21 -0.19 -16.16 13.86
C GLN A 21 1.27 -16.54 14.20
N ASP A 22 1.50 -17.79 14.58
CA ASP A 22 2.84 -18.30 14.91
C ASP A 22 3.70 -18.62 13.66
N GLN A 23 3.12 -18.55 12.46
CA GLN A 23 3.80 -18.89 11.21
C GLN A 23 4.21 -17.63 10.43
N GLY A 24 5.38 -17.09 10.77
CA GLY A 24 5.92 -15.86 10.15
C GLY A 24 6.06 -15.91 8.62
N ILE A 25 6.12 -17.11 8.01
CA ILE A 25 6.27 -17.28 6.55
C ILE A 25 5.12 -16.65 5.76
N PHE A 26 3.88 -16.71 6.26
CA PHE A 26 2.73 -16.09 5.59
C PHE A 26 2.90 -14.57 5.53
N ARG A 27 3.38 -13.98 6.62
CA ARG A 27 3.64 -12.54 6.74
C ARG A 27 4.76 -12.12 5.80
N ILE A 28 5.82 -12.92 5.68
CA ILE A 28 6.94 -12.67 4.75
C ILE A 28 6.44 -12.61 3.30
N ILE A 29 5.67 -13.61 2.87
CA ILE A 29 5.06 -13.63 1.52
C ILE A 29 4.14 -12.42 1.34
N GLY A 30 3.39 -12.08 2.38
CA GLY A 30 2.47 -10.96 2.43
C GLY A 30 3.09 -9.59 2.21
N ARG A 31 4.32 -9.37 2.69
CA ARG A 31 5.04 -8.08 2.54
C ARG A 31 5.25 -7.66 1.10
N LEU A 32 5.16 -8.58 0.14
CA LEU A 32 5.22 -8.27 -1.28
C LEU A 32 3.99 -7.48 -1.78
N ALA A 33 2.83 -7.63 -1.13
CA ALA A 33 1.59 -7.02 -1.58
C ALA A 33 1.65 -5.49 -1.53
N PHE A 34 2.04 -4.94 -0.37
CA PHE A 34 1.92 -3.52 -0.11
C PHE A 34 2.72 -2.63 -1.08
N PRO A 35 4.02 -2.90 -1.38
CA PRO A 35 4.77 -2.12 -2.37
C PRO A 35 4.12 -2.14 -3.76
N ILE A 36 3.47 -3.25 -4.15
CA ILE A 36 2.76 -3.32 -5.42
C ILE A 36 1.50 -2.44 -5.41
N TYR A 37 0.72 -2.44 -4.33
CA TYR A 37 -0.44 -1.55 -4.18
C TYR A 37 -0.03 -0.07 -4.10
N ALA A 38 1.05 0.24 -3.38
CA ALA A 38 1.63 1.58 -3.31
C ALA A 38 2.12 2.05 -4.69
N PHE A 39 2.84 1.20 -5.42
CA PHE A 39 3.27 1.50 -6.78
C PHE A 39 2.09 1.68 -7.73
N SER A 40 1.08 0.81 -7.65
CA SER A 40 -0.15 0.98 -8.43
C SER A 40 -0.89 2.28 -8.09
N THR A 41 -0.81 2.75 -6.85
CA THR A 41 -1.40 4.03 -6.43
C THR A 41 -0.65 5.20 -7.05
N TYR A 42 0.68 5.14 -7.06
CA TYR A 42 1.52 6.10 -7.78
C TYR A 42 1.26 6.08 -9.30
N LEU A 43 1.15 4.92 -9.94
CA LEU A 43 0.79 4.83 -11.37
C LEU A 43 -0.61 5.42 -11.63
N GLY A 44 -1.56 5.15 -10.73
CA GLY A 44 -2.89 5.75 -10.76
C GLY A 44 -2.82 7.27 -10.70
N TYR A 45 -1.95 7.82 -9.83
CA TYR A 45 -1.67 9.24 -9.76
C TYR A 45 -1.09 9.80 -11.07
N LYS A 46 -0.07 9.15 -11.63
CA LYS A 46 0.65 9.63 -12.82
C LYS A 46 -0.20 9.60 -14.09
N TYR A 47 -1.03 8.57 -14.28
CA TYR A 47 -1.69 8.31 -15.57
C TYR A 47 -3.21 8.55 -15.58
N THR A 48 -3.86 8.75 -14.44
CA THR A 48 -5.32 8.91 -14.42
C THR A 48 -5.74 10.32 -14.84
N ARG A 49 -6.50 10.41 -15.94
CA ARG A 49 -7.06 11.68 -16.45
C ARG A 49 -8.06 12.34 -15.49
N ASN A 50 -8.84 11.56 -14.75
CA ASN A 50 -9.85 12.08 -13.80
C ASN A 50 -9.47 11.73 -12.36
N MET A 51 -8.60 12.56 -11.77
CA MET A 51 -8.08 12.37 -10.42
C MET A 51 -9.19 12.37 -9.36
N LYS A 52 -10.19 13.27 -9.49
CA LYS A 52 -11.32 13.34 -8.55
C LYS A 52 -12.06 12.01 -8.44
N ARG A 53 -12.37 11.38 -9.58
CA ARG A 53 -13.05 10.08 -9.61
C ARG A 53 -12.16 8.97 -9.05
N TYR A 54 -10.85 9.04 -9.22
CA TYR A 54 -9.93 8.06 -8.64
C TYR A 54 -9.86 8.16 -7.11
N THR A 55 -9.65 9.38 -6.58
CA THR A 55 -9.69 9.66 -5.14
C THR A 55 -11.01 9.22 -4.51
N TYR A 56 -12.15 9.53 -5.14
CA TYR A 56 -13.46 9.14 -4.62
C TYR A 56 -13.66 7.62 -4.56
N ARG A 57 -13.17 6.87 -5.57
CA ARG A 57 -13.22 5.40 -5.53
C ARG A 57 -12.38 4.84 -4.39
N LEU A 58 -11.19 5.38 -4.15
CA LEU A 58 -10.34 4.95 -3.02
C LEU A 58 -11.00 5.27 -1.68
N LEU A 59 -11.62 6.45 -1.55
CA LEU A 59 -12.40 6.81 -0.36
C LEU A 59 -13.54 5.82 -0.11
N LEU A 60 -14.34 5.49 -1.13
CA LEU A 60 -15.41 4.49 -0.99
C LEU A 60 -14.85 3.13 -0.56
N LEU A 61 -13.75 2.69 -1.16
CA LEU A 61 -13.12 1.42 -0.79
C LEU A 61 -12.60 1.44 0.65
N ALA A 62 -11.99 2.53 1.10
CA ALA A 62 -11.50 2.68 2.47
C ALA A 62 -12.64 2.57 3.49
N ILE A 63 -13.78 3.21 3.21
CA ILE A 63 -14.97 3.17 4.08
C ILE A 63 -15.60 1.77 4.08
N ILE A 64 -15.88 1.22 2.88
CA ILE A 64 -16.59 -0.07 2.74
C ILE A 64 -15.78 -1.20 3.37
N SER A 65 -14.46 -1.19 3.23
CA SER A 65 -13.60 -2.24 3.78
C SER A 65 -13.30 -2.10 5.27
N GLN A 66 -13.61 -0.97 5.90
CA GLN A 66 -13.28 -0.74 7.30
C GLN A 66 -13.98 -1.72 8.25
N ILE A 67 -15.27 -1.97 8.05
CA ILE A 67 -16.04 -2.89 8.92
C ILE A 67 -15.50 -4.34 8.77
N PRO A 68 -15.39 -4.92 7.56
CA PRO A 68 -14.77 -6.22 7.37
C PRO A 68 -13.36 -6.33 7.95
N PHE A 69 -12.56 -5.27 7.79
CA PHE A 69 -11.19 -5.22 8.30
C PHE A 69 -11.15 -5.32 9.84
N MET A 70 -11.93 -4.48 10.54
CA MET A 70 -11.98 -4.51 12.01
C MET A 70 -12.48 -5.85 12.55
N LEU A 71 -13.48 -6.46 11.89
CA LEU A 71 -13.98 -7.78 12.26
C LEU A 71 -12.94 -8.88 12.02
N ALA A 72 -12.26 -8.84 10.87
CA ALA A 72 -11.26 -9.82 10.49
C ALA A 72 -10.04 -9.81 11.40
N PHE A 73 -9.57 -8.63 11.82
CA PHE A 73 -8.34 -8.48 12.61
C PHE A 73 -8.56 -8.24 14.12
N GLN A 74 -9.79 -7.95 14.55
CA GLN A 74 -10.16 -7.69 15.95
C GLN A 74 -9.45 -6.47 16.57
N HIS A 75 -9.24 -5.41 15.80
CA HIS A 75 -8.74 -4.13 16.30
C HIS A 75 -9.38 -2.95 15.56
N SER A 76 -9.19 -1.74 16.09
CA SER A 76 -9.83 -0.52 15.58
C SER A 76 -8.98 0.34 14.64
N ASN A 77 -7.80 -0.15 14.25
CA ASN A 77 -6.93 0.56 13.31
C ASN A 77 -7.61 0.83 11.96
N LEU A 78 -7.12 1.86 11.26
CA LEU A 78 -7.60 2.18 9.92
C LEU A 78 -6.91 1.31 8.88
N ASN A 79 -7.71 0.69 8.00
CA ASN A 79 -7.19 -0.22 6.98
C ASN A 79 -6.20 0.45 6.01
N VAL A 80 -5.38 -0.37 5.35
CA VAL A 80 -4.35 0.06 4.38
C VAL A 80 -4.83 1.03 3.28
N ILE A 81 -6.11 0.99 2.88
CA ILE A 81 -6.62 1.90 1.84
C ILE A 81 -6.65 3.33 2.35
N TRP A 82 -6.83 3.56 3.66
CA TRP A 82 -6.67 4.90 4.26
C TRP A 82 -5.24 5.42 4.12
N THR A 83 -4.22 4.58 4.28
CA THR A 83 -2.82 4.93 4.01
C THR A 83 -2.63 5.33 2.54
N LEU A 84 -3.14 4.53 1.60
CA LEU A 84 -3.02 4.78 0.17
C LEU A 84 -3.75 6.06 -0.25
N LEU A 85 -4.96 6.29 0.26
CA LEU A 85 -5.75 7.49 0.01
C LEU A 85 -5.03 8.73 0.53
N SER A 86 -4.55 8.71 1.77
CA SER A 86 -3.85 9.84 2.38
C SER A 86 -2.57 10.17 1.62
N SER A 87 -1.80 9.15 1.25
CA SER A 87 -0.61 9.31 0.42
C SER A 87 -0.92 9.91 -0.95
N LEU A 88 -2.02 9.48 -1.59
CA LEU A 88 -2.49 10.05 -2.86
C LEU A 88 -2.89 11.52 -2.72
N LEU A 89 -3.50 11.91 -1.60
CA LEU A 89 -3.83 13.31 -1.30
C LEU A 89 -2.55 14.14 -1.08
N VAL A 90 -1.56 13.58 -0.38
CA VAL A 90 -0.25 14.23 -0.22
C VAL A 90 0.40 14.48 -1.58
N LEU A 91 0.41 13.50 -2.49
CA LEU A 91 0.94 13.72 -3.85
C LEU A 91 0.26 14.89 -4.57
N GLN A 92 -1.07 15.00 -4.47
CA GLN A 92 -1.83 16.10 -5.06
C GLN A 92 -1.51 17.46 -4.43
N LEU A 93 -1.25 17.50 -3.12
CA LEU A 93 -0.85 18.73 -2.42
C LEU A 93 0.57 19.14 -2.79
N LEU A 94 1.49 18.18 -2.92
CA LEU A 94 2.87 18.42 -3.32
C LEU A 94 2.97 19.05 -4.72
N ASP A 95 2.11 18.65 -5.67
CA ASP A 95 2.10 19.22 -7.03
C ASP A 95 1.53 20.64 -7.10
N LYS A 96 0.69 21.01 -6.13
CA LYS A 96 0.16 22.38 -6.02
C LYS A 96 1.12 23.32 -5.30
N SER A 97 2.11 22.77 -4.60
CA SER A 97 3.05 23.55 -3.80
C SER A 97 4.30 23.93 -4.59
N GLN A 98 4.63 25.23 -4.60
CA GLN A 98 5.81 25.75 -5.30
C GLN A 98 7.05 25.82 -4.40
N SER A 99 6.88 25.96 -3.07
CA SER A 99 7.98 26.10 -2.12
C SER A 99 8.46 24.75 -1.58
N GLY A 100 9.79 24.56 -1.52
CA GLY A 100 10.40 23.38 -0.92
C GLY A 100 10.04 23.21 0.57
N ILE A 101 10.00 24.31 1.32
CA ILE A 101 9.64 24.30 2.74
C ILE A 101 8.19 23.81 2.92
N SER A 102 7.27 24.32 2.10
CA SER A 102 5.87 23.89 2.13
C SER A 102 5.73 22.40 1.81
N LYS A 103 6.50 21.86 0.86
CA LYS A 103 6.51 20.41 0.56
C LYS A 103 6.96 19.58 1.76
N VAL A 104 8.03 20.01 2.44
CA VAL A 104 8.51 19.34 3.66
C VAL A 104 7.45 19.37 4.75
N LEU A 105 6.82 20.53 4.99
CA LEU A 105 5.75 20.65 5.99
C LEU A 105 4.53 19.78 5.65
N ILE A 106 4.13 19.71 4.38
CA ILE A 106 3.02 18.84 3.94
C ILE A 106 3.34 17.38 4.27
N VAL A 107 4.54 16.88 3.95
CA VAL A 107 4.95 15.49 4.23
C VAL A 107 5.00 15.24 5.74
N MET A 108 5.64 16.14 6.50
CA MET A 108 5.77 15.99 7.96
C MET A 108 4.42 15.98 8.67
N ILE A 109 3.58 16.98 8.40
CA ILE A 109 2.26 17.10 9.05
C ILE A 109 1.38 15.92 8.66
N SER A 110 1.35 15.55 7.37
CA SER A 110 0.54 14.42 6.92
C SER A 110 1.04 13.09 7.49
N GLY A 111 2.35 12.88 7.54
CA GLY A 111 2.95 11.70 8.14
C GLY A 111 2.58 11.54 9.61
N ILE A 112 2.68 12.63 10.40
CA ILE A 112 2.26 12.64 11.81
C ILE A 112 0.76 12.32 11.94
N LEU A 113 -0.10 12.96 11.14
CA LEU A 113 -1.54 12.71 11.18
C LEU A 113 -1.89 11.25 10.81
N MET A 114 -1.17 10.66 9.85
CA MET A 114 -1.37 9.26 9.46
C MET A 114 -1.00 8.29 10.58
N GLU A 115 0.07 8.57 11.34
CA GLU A 115 0.50 7.77 12.48
C GLU A 115 -0.48 7.92 13.66
N LEU A 116 -0.89 9.15 13.98
CA LEU A 116 -1.88 9.43 15.03
C LEU A 116 -3.25 8.79 14.74
N SER A 117 -3.57 8.61 13.45
CA SER A 117 -4.82 7.95 13.02
C SER A 117 -4.71 6.43 13.02
N THR A 118 -3.58 5.85 13.42
CA THR A 118 -3.35 4.38 13.47
C THR A 118 -3.66 3.69 12.15
N MET A 119 -3.18 4.25 11.03
CA MET A 119 -3.34 3.61 9.72
C MET A 119 -2.33 2.47 9.54
N ASP A 120 -2.74 1.33 8.97
CA ASP A 120 -1.94 0.09 8.90
C ASP A 120 -0.48 0.25 8.46
N TYR A 121 -0.22 1.15 7.49
CA TYR A 121 1.12 1.44 7.01
C TYR A 121 1.55 2.89 7.25
N GLY A 122 0.70 3.72 7.87
CA GLY A 122 1.03 5.07 8.35
C GLY A 122 1.99 5.88 7.46
N ILE A 123 2.99 6.48 8.11
CA ILE A 123 4.04 7.28 7.45
C ILE A 123 4.95 6.43 6.54
N TYR A 124 5.15 5.15 6.86
CA TYR A 124 5.93 4.23 6.03
C TYR A 124 5.36 4.15 4.61
N GLY A 125 4.04 4.01 4.49
CA GLY A 125 3.35 3.94 3.21
C GLY A 125 3.46 5.22 2.40
N LEU A 126 3.43 6.37 3.07
CA LEU A 126 3.67 7.67 2.44
C LEU A 126 5.08 7.73 1.85
N PHE A 127 6.11 7.40 2.62
CA PHE A 127 7.49 7.43 2.13
C PHE A 127 7.71 6.46 0.98
N LEU A 128 7.14 5.25 1.03
CA LEU A 128 7.25 4.30 -0.07
C LEU A 128 6.66 4.83 -1.38
N ILE A 129 5.50 5.51 -1.33
CA ILE A 129 4.90 6.15 -2.50
C ILE A 129 5.75 7.33 -3.00
N LEU A 130 6.38 8.10 -2.10
CA LEU A 130 7.30 9.16 -2.49
C LEU A 130 8.57 8.62 -3.15
N ILE A 131 9.10 7.48 -2.68
CA ILE A 131 10.22 6.77 -3.32
C ILE A 131 9.84 6.42 -4.77
N PHE A 132 8.68 5.79 -4.99
CA PHE A 132 8.20 5.47 -6.34
C PHE A 132 7.99 6.69 -7.23
N ARG A 133 7.71 7.84 -6.63
CA ARG A 133 7.50 9.09 -7.36
C ARG A 133 8.81 9.75 -7.81
N TYR A 134 9.83 9.74 -6.96
CA TYR A 134 11.06 10.53 -7.16
C TYR A 134 12.27 9.70 -7.57
N THR A 135 12.19 8.37 -7.54
CA THR A 135 13.30 7.48 -7.87
C THR A 135 12.84 6.36 -8.81
N GLU A 136 13.78 5.83 -9.58
CA GLU A 136 13.54 4.72 -10.51
C GLU A 136 14.74 3.74 -10.48
N GLY A 137 14.58 2.56 -11.08
CA GLY A 137 15.65 1.56 -11.21
C GLY A 137 16.23 1.11 -9.86
N MET A 138 17.55 0.93 -9.80
CA MET A 138 18.23 0.45 -8.58
C MET A 138 18.25 1.48 -7.44
N VAL A 139 18.15 2.78 -7.74
CA VAL A 139 18.06 3.83 -6.72
C VAL A 139 16.74 3.68 -5.93
N MET A 140 15.65 3.35 -6.61
CA MET A 140 14.36 3.04 -5.98
C MET A 140 14.46 1.85 -5.02
N VAL A 141 15.19 0.80 -5.42
CA VAL A 141 15.45 -0.37 -4.56
C VAL A 141 16.26 0.04 -3.33
N GLY A 142 17.36 0.78 -3.54
CA GLY A 142 18.23 1.26 -2.45
C GLY A 142 17.49 2.17 -1.47
N ALA A 143 16.66 3.10 -1.97
CA ALA A 143 15.86 3.97 -1.13
C ALA A 143 14.81 3.20 -0.31
N HIS A 144 14.19 2.17 -0.89
CA HIS A 144 13.26 1.31 -0.16
C HIS A 144 13.98 0.43 0.89
N LEU A 145 15.18 -0.07 0.59
CA LEU A 145 16.03 -0.75 1.57
C LEU A 145 16.36 0.16 2.75
N LEU A 146 16.76 1.41 2.51
CA LEU A 146 17.03 2.38 3.55
C LEU A 146 15.78 2.68 4.41
N LEU A 147 14.62 2.81 3.77
CA LEU A 147 13.35 2.95 4.49
C LEU A 147 13.09 1.74 5.40
N ASN A 148 13.30 0.51 4.90
CA ASN A 148 13.13 -0.70 5.71
C ASN A 148 14.15 -0.79 6.86
N ILE A 149 15.40 -0.37 6.66
CA ILE A 149 16.42 -0.30 7.72
C ILE A 149 15.98 0.67 8.83
N ALA A 150 15.43 1.84 8.45
CA ALA A 150 14.89 2.79 9.42
C ALA A 150 13.66 2.24 10.16
N ASP A 151 12.85 1.42 9.49
CA ASP A 151 11.65 0.76 10.05
C ASP A 151 11.93 -0.53 10.84
N MET A 152 13.18 -1.05 10.84
CA MET A 152 13.53 -2.29 11.53
C MET A 152 13.23 -2.25 13.04
N VAL A 153 13.23 -1.05 13.64
CA VAL A 153 12.86 -0.85 15.05
C VAL A 153 11.39 -1.19 15.31
N VAL A 154 10.54 -1.08 14.28
CA VAL A 154 9.09 -1.32 14.35
C VAL A 154 8.74 -2.71 13.81
N SER A 155 9.33 -3.14 12.68
CA SER A 155 8.96 -4.39 12.02
C SER A 155 10.15 -5.03 11.29
N GLU A 156 10.71 -6.10 11.87
CA GLU A 156 11.80 -6.88 11.27
C GLU A 156 11.39 -7.53 9.94
N LEU A 157 10.12 -7.90 9.79
CA LEU A 157 9.61 -8.57 8.59
C LEU A 157 9.49 -7.61 7.40
N GLN A 158 9.48 -6.30 7.62
CA GLN A 158 9.21 -5.32 6.56
C GLN A 158 10.30 -5.30 5.48
N ILE A 159 11.53 -5.74 5.80
CA ILE A 159 12.64 -5.85 4.84
C ILE A 159 12.31 -6.70 3.61
N TRP A 160 11.46 -7.73 3.77
CA TRP A 160 11.04 -8.63 2.69
C TRP A 160 10.19 -7.94 1.62
N SER A 161 9.57 -6.81 1.96
CA SER A 161 8.83 -5.97 1.00
C SER A 161 9.71 -5.45 -0.14
N THR A 162 11.02 -5.32 0.09
CA THR A 162 11.98 -4.85 -0.92
C THR A 162 12.01 -5.77 -2.15
N LEU A 163 11.77 -7.08 -1.99
CA LEU A 163 11.73 -8.01 -3.12
C LEU A 163 10.69 -7.62 -4.17
N ALA A 164 9.55 -7.07 -3.75
CA ALA A 164 8.55 -6.54 -4.67
C ALA A 164 9.08 -5.32 -5.44
N THR A 165 9.83 -4.43 -4.78
CA THR A 165 10.45 -3.27 -5.42
C THR A 165 11.58 -3.67 -6.38
N VAL A 166 12.38 -4.68 -6.05
CA VAL A 166 13.36 -5.28 -6.98
C VAL A 166 12.66 -5.79 -8.23
N TYR A 167 11.57 -6.52 -8.05
CA TYR A 167 10.79 -7.03 -9.17
C TYR A 167 10.17 -5.91 -10.02
N ILE A 168 9.64 -4.86 -9.39
CA ILE A 168 9.14 -3.66 -10.09
C ILE A 168 10.28 -2.99 -10.88
N ALA A 169 11.45 -2.78 -10.27
CA ALA A 169 12.61 -2.18 -10.92
C ALA A 169 13.06 -2.99 -12.14
N PHE A 170 13.11 -4.33 -12.02
CA PHE A 170 13.42 -5.23 -13.12
C PHE A 170 12.42 -5.12 -14.27
N LEU A 171 11.12 -5.06 -13.96
CA LEU A 171 10.08 -4.86 -14.98
C LEU A 171 10.20 -3.49 -15.67
N MET A 172 10.59 -2.44 -14.94
CA MET A 172 10.83 -1.10 -15.52
C MET A 172 11.99 -1.14 -16.52
N ASP A 173 13.12 -1.78 -16.16
CA ASP A 173 14.29 -1.95 -17.03
C ASP A 173 13.95 -2.71 -18.33
N LYS A 174 13.06 -3.70 -18.24
CA LYS A 174 12.52 -4.41 -19.41
C LYS A 174 11.48 -3.64 -20.22
N GLY A 175 11.18 -2.39 -19.87
CA GLY A 175 10.17 -1.57 -20.56
C GLY A 175 8.76 -2.14 -20.46
N ALA A 176 8.47 -2.91 -19.40
CA ALA A 176 7.18 -3.58 -19.26
C ALA A 176 6.02 -2.57 -19.12
N SER A 177 4.89 -2.87 -19.76
CA SER A 177 3.67 -2.09 -19.52
C SER A 177 3.07 -2.49 -18.16
N PHE A 178 2.85 -1.53 -17.27
CA PHE A 178 2.21 -1.76 -15.97
C PHE A 178 0.67 -1.73 -16.03
N ARG A 179 0.09 -2.03 -17.19
CA ARG A 179 -1.37 -2.15 -17.32
C ARG A 179 -1.83 -3.42 -16.58
N SER A 180 -2.85 -3.27 -15.75
CA SER A 180 -3.43 -4.42 -15.07
C SER A 180 -4.10 -5.36 -16.08
N THR A 181 -3.75 -6.64 -15.98
CA THR A 181 -4.43 -7.75 -16.67
C THR A 181 -5.65 -8.24 -15.89
N VAL A 182 -5.84 -7.77 -14.66
CA VAL A 182 -6.96 -8.17 -13.79
C VAL A 182 -8.20 -7.38 -14.20
N PRO A 183 -9.36 -8.04 -14.37
CA PRO A 183 -10.63 -7.35 -14.59
C PRO A 183 -10.87 -6.30 -13.50
N ARG A 184 -11.30 -5.10 -13.90
CA ARG A 184 -11.41 -3.98 -12.97
C ARG A 184 -12.40 -4.23 -11.83
N TRP A 185 -13.50 -4.93 -12.09
CA TRP A 185 -14.48 -5.27 -11.06
C TRP A 185 -13.83 -6.12 -9.97
N LEU A 186 -13.04 -7.13 -10.35
CA LEU A 186 -12.34 -8.03 -9.45
C LEU A 186 -11.29 -7.28 -8.62
N TRP A 187 -10.45 -6.47 -9.27
CA TRP A 187 -9.43 -5.68 -8.56
C TRP A 187 -10.03 -4.74 -7.50
N VAL A 188 -11.17 -4.13 -7.82
CA VAL A 188 -11.86 -3.20 -6.92
C VAL A 188 -12.57 -3.94 -5.77
N SER A 189 -13.25 -5.04 -6.06
CA SER A 189 -14.01 -5.78 -5.05
C SER A 189 -13.15 -6.67 -4.18
N PHE A 190 -11.94 -7.04 -4.64
CA PHE A 190 -11.09 -8.02 -3.96
C PHE A 190 -10.86 -7.66 -2.49
N TYR A 191 -10.39 -6.43 -2.21
CA TYR A 191 -10.02 -6.04 -0.85
C TYR A 191 -11.16 -6.17 0.17
N PRO A 192 -12.33 -5.50 0.00
CA PRO A 192 -13.43 -5.65 0.93
C PRO A 192 -14.02 -7.07 0.97
N LEU A 193 -14.07 -7.77 -0.17
CA LEU A 193 -14.74 -9.07 -0.25
C LEU A 193 -13.95 -10.17 0.44
N HIS A 194 -12.63 -10.27 0.22
CA HIS A 194 -11.84 -11.32 0.87
C HIS A 194 -11.77 -11.08 2.39
N LEU A 195 -11.66 -9.82 2.83
CA LEU A 195 -11.74 -9.49 4.27
C LEU A 195 -13.08 -9.89 4.88
N ALA A 196 -14.19 -9.62 4.19
CA ALA A 196 -15.52 -10.01 4.67
C ALA A 196 -15.63 -11.53 4.78
N VAL A 197 -15.11 -12.28 3.81
CA VAL A 197 -15.08 -13.74 3.84
C VAL A 197 -14.23 -14.24 5.01
N LEU A 198 -13.01 -13.72 5.19
CA LEU A 198 -12.14 -14.11 6.31
C LEU A 198 -12.76 -13.75 7.67
N ALA A 199 -13.41 -12.60 7.79
CA ALA A 199 -14.13 -12.20 9.00
C ALA A 199 -15.25 -13.18 9.34
N VAL A 200 -16.07 -13.57 8.35
CA VAL A 200 -17.15 -14.55 8.55
C VAL A 200 -16.57 -15.89 8.98
N ILE A 201 -15.53 -16.38 8.30
CA ILE A 201 -14.88 -17.66 8.65
C ILE A 201 -14.25 -17.62 10.05
N ARG A 202 -13.74 -16.47 10.50
CA ARG A 202 -13.17 -16.33 11.85
C ARG A 202 -14.23 -16.36 12.95
N ILE A 203 -15.44 -15.90 12.67
CA ILE A 203 -16.53 -15.76 13.65
C ILE A 203 -17.38 -17.05 13.77
N VAL A 204 -17.49 -17.82 12.69
CA VAL A 204 -18.19 -19.11 12.63
C VAL A 204 -17.33 -20.22 13.20
#